data_AF-A0A6B0R7I8-F1
#
_entry.id   AF-A0A6B0R7I8-F1
#
_cell.length_a   1.000
_cell.length_b   1.000
_cell.length_c   1.000
_cell.angle_alpha   90.00
_cell.angle_beta   90.00
_cell.angle_gamma   90.00
#
_symmetry.space_group_name_H-M   'P 1'
#
loop_
_entity.id
_entity.type
_entity.pdbx_description
1 polymer ?
#
loop_
_entity_poly.entity_id
_entity_poly.type
_entity_poly.pdbx_seq_one_letter_code
_entity_poly.pdbx_strand_id
1 'polypeptide(L)' 'MSAQRQGWVLGQLSSLSYTSSSLQGTIILPNLAAVLCDPECWWTPRQFNPGHFLDKDGNFVVRDIFPPFSAGHQMCLGD' A
#
# COMPACT_ATOMS: atom_id res chain seq x y z
N MET A 1 -18.83 29.76 26.28
CA MET A 1 -18.61 28.28 26.22
C MET A 1 -17.77 27.88 24.98
N SER A 2 -16.69 28.59 24.66
CA SER A 2 -15.88 28.33 23.43
C SER A 2 -14.47 27.79 23.69
N ALA A 3 -13.99 27.81 24.94
CA ALA A 3 -12.61 27.43 25.27
C ALA A 3 -12.36 25.91 25.24
N GLN A 4 -13.40 25.09 25.42
CA GLN A 4 -13.24 23.64 25.61
C GLN A 4 -13.15 22.85 24.28
N ARG A 5 -13.47 23.47 23.13
CA ARG A 5 -13.34 22.85 21.80
C ARG A 5 -11.92 22.92 21.22
N GLN A 6 -11.12 23.90 21.66
CA GLN A 6 -9.78 24.16 21.12
C GLN A 6 -8.73 23.17 21.64
N GLY A 7 -8.92 22.63 22.85
CA GLY A 7 -7.98 21.69 23.47
C GLY A 7 -7.90 20.33 22.76
N TRP A 8 -9.00 19.85 22.16
CA TRP A 8 -9.04 18.58 21.42
C TRP A 8 -8.27 18.66 20.10
N VAL A 9 -8.38 19.77 19.38
CA VAL A 9 -7.67 19.99 18.12
C VAL A 9 -6.16 20.05 18.36
N LEU A 10 -5.72 20.76 19.40
CA LEU A 10 -4.31 20.82 19.78
C LEU A 10 -3.78 19.47 20.30
N GLY A 11 -4.60 18.69 21.02
CA GLY A 11 -4.27 17.32 21.44
C GLY A 11 -4.15 16.32 20.30
N GLN A 12 -4.96 16.47 19.24
CA GLN A 12 -4.83 15.67 18.03
C GLN A 12 -3.55 16.01 17.26
N LEU A 13 -3.21 17.30 17.14
CA LEU A 13 -2.00 17.74 16.44
C LEU A 13 -0.70 17.36 17.18
N SER A 14 -0.69 17.38 18.51
CA SER A 14 0.45 16.91 19.31
C SER A 14 0.62 15.39 19.24
N SER A 15 -0.47 14.62 19.18
CA SER A 15 -0.42 13.18 18.94
C SER A 15 0.07 12.84 17.53
N LEU A 16 -0.42 13.53 16.49
CA LEU A 16 0.01 13.36 15.10
C LEU A 16 1.50 13.71 14.90
N SER A 17 1.98 14.81 15.49
CA SER A 17 3.39 15.19 15.46
C SER A 17 4.30 14.25 16.26
N TYR A 18 3.83 13.71 17.38
CA TYR A 18 4.53 12.66 18.14
C TYR A 18 4.60 11.34 17.35
N THR A 19 3.55 10.95 16.63
CA THR A 19 3.59 9.77 15.76
C THR A 19 4.53 9.95 14.56
N SER A 20 4.62 11.17 14.02
CA SER A 20 5.55 11.48 12.92
C SER A 20 7.02 11.51 13.36
N SER A 21 7.31 11.91 14.61
CA SER A 21 8.67 11.88 15.15
C SER A 21 9.11 10.47 15.58
N SER A 22 8.18 9.65 16.09
CA SER A 22 8.44 8.26 16.50
C SER A 22 8.91 7.33 15.37
N LEU A 23 8.55 7.63 14.12
CA LEU A 23 8.90 6.80 12.96
C LEU A 23 10.10 7.33 12.18
N GLN A 24 10.64 8.50 12.56
CA GLN A 24 11.78 9.09 11.88
C GLN A 24 13.03 8.20 12.02
N GLY A 25 13.59 7.77 10.89
CA GLY A 25 14.73 6.85 10.85
C GLY A 25 14.37 5.35 10.93
N THR A 26 13.08 4.99 10.97
CA THR A 26 12.64 3.59 10.90
C THR A 26 12.76 3.07 9.47
N ILE A 27 13.36 1.89 9.30
CA ILE A 27 13.43 1.21 8.00
C ILE A 27 12.08 0.53 7.75
N ILE A 28 11.44 0.89 6.65
CA ILE A 28 10.20 0.25 6.17
C ILE A 28 10.56 -0.63 4.97
N LEU A 29 10.30 -1.93 5.07
CA LEU A 29 10.52 -2.89 3.99
C LEU A 29 9.15 -3.33 3.43
N PRO A 30 8.78 -2.95 2.20
CA PRO A 30 7.53 -3.42 1.60
C PRO A 30 7.61 -4.92 1.32
N ASN A 31 6.64 -5.68 1.86
CA ASN A 31 6.54 -7.11 1.60
C ASN A 31 5.73 -7.35 0.32
N LEU A 32 6.40 -7.32 -0.84
CA LEU A 32 5.75 -7.59 -2.12
C LEU A 32 5.11 -8.99 -2.16
N ALA A 33 5.74 -9.99 -1.53
CA ALA A 33 5.21 -11.35 -1.49
C ALA A 33 3.84 -11.44 -0.78
N ALA A 34 3.55 -10.54 0.16
CA ALA A 34 2.25 -10.48 0.82
C ALA A 34 1.14 -10.20 -0.21
N VAL A 35 1.34 -9.27 -1.13
CA VAL A 35 0.37 -8.91 -2.16
C VAL A 35 0.32 -9.97 -3.27
N LEU A 36 1.47 -10.53 -3.65
CA LEU A 36 1.54 -11.57 -4.70
C LEU A 36 0.89 -12.89 -4.26
N CYS A 37 0.92 -13.20 -2.97
CA CYS A 37 0.37 -14.43 -2.41
C CYS A 37 -0.97 -14.24 -1.67
N ASP A 38 -1.58 -13.06 -1.77
CA ASP A 38 -2.83 -12.74 -1.08
C ASP A 38 -4.01 -13.47 -1.74
N PRO A 39 -4.73 -14.35 -1.02
CA PRO A 39 -5.93 -15.00 -1.54
C PRO A 39 -7.11 -14.04 -1.80
N GLU A 40 -7.11 -12.83 -1.22
CA GLU A 40 -8.13 -11.81 -1.52
C GLU A 40 -7.85 -11.12 -2.87
N CYS A 41 -6.57 -11.05 -3.26
CA CYS A 41 -6.15 -10.47 -4.53
C CYS A 41 -6.12 -11.50 -5.69
N TRP A 42 -5.83 -12.76 -5.38
CA TRP A 42 -5.61 -13.82 -6.36
C TRP A 42 -6.36 -15.10 -5.99
N TRP A 43 -7.04 -15.72 -6.97
CA TRP A 43 -7.77 -16.97 -6.73
C TRP A 43 -6.85 -18.20 -6.64
N THR A 44 -5.68 -18.16 -7.28
CA THR A 44 -4.60 -19.17 -7.15
C THR A 44 -3.26 -18.54 -6.79
N PRO A 45 -3.08 -18.01 -5.57
CA PRO A 45 -1.92 -17.18 -5.20
C PRO A 45 -0.58 -17.93 -5.20
N ARG A 46 -0.60 -19.26 -5.06
CA ARG A 46 0.61 -20.10 -4.99
C ARG A 46 0.85 -20.92 -6.26
N GLN A 47 0.06 -20.72 -7.30
CA GLN A 47 0.22 -21.44 -8.57
C GLN A 47 0.55 -20.43 -9.66
N PHE A 48 1.43 -20.83 -10.57
CA PHE A 48 1.66 -20.04 -11.77
C PHE A 48 0.42 -20.08 -12.65
N ASN A 49 -0.20 -18.92 -12.87
CA ASN A 49 -1.44 -18.81 -13.59
C ASN A 49 -1.49 -17.54 -14.45
N PRO A 50 -1.19 -17.64 -15.76
CA PRO A 50 -1.25 -16.51 -16.69
C PRO A 50 -2.66 -15.89 -16.79
N GLY A 51 -3.72 -16.65 -16.53
CA GLY A 51 -5.10 -16.19 -16.57
C GLY A 51 -5.41 -15.10 -15.55
N HIS A 52 -4.57 -14.91 -14.53
CA HIS A 52 -4.63 -13.76 -13.65
C HIS A 52 -4.55 -12.42 -14.40
N PHE A 53 -3.86 -12.37 -15.54
CA PHE A 53 -3.64 -11.14 -16.31
C PHE A 53 -4.46 -11.08 -17.59
N LEU A 54 -5.45 -11.97 -17.77
CA LEU A 54 -6.26 -12.04 -18.97
C LEU A 54 -7.74 -11.75 -18.65
N ASP A 55 -8.43 -11.06 -19.55
CA ASP A 55 -9.89 -10.98 -19.54
C ASP A 55 -10.52 -12.25 -20.15
N LYS A 56 -11.86 -12.28 -20.18
CA LYS A 56 -12.64 -13.39 -20.74
C LYS A 56 -12.39 -13.64 -22.23
N ASP A 57 -11.91 -12.63 -22.96
CA ASP A 57 -11.67 -12.67 -24.40
C ASP A 57 -10.18 -12.96 -24.70
N GLY A 58 -9.35 -13.10 -23.65
CA GLY A 58 -7.93 -13.42 -23.72
C GLY A 58 -7.02 -12.20 -23.90
N ASN A 59 -7.53 -10.97 -23.73
CA ASN A 59 -6.71 -9.76 -23.80
C ASN A 59 -5.98 -9.52 -22.49
N PHE A 60 -4.79 -8.91 -22.58
CA PHE A 60 -4.02 -8.56 -21.39
C PHE A 60 -4.70 -7.43 -20.60
N VAL A 61 -4.77 -7.60 -19.28
CA VAL A 61 -5.32 -6.62 -18.35
C VAL A 61 -4.25 -6.22 -17.35
N VAL A 62 -3.99 -4.92 -17.27
CA VAL A 62 -3.14 -4.33 -16.24
C VAL A 62 -3.90 -4.38 -14.90
N ARG A 63 -3.23 -4.84 -13.85
CA ARG A 63 -3.79 -4.88 -12.50
C ARG A 63 -2.99 -3.99 -11.57
N ASP A 64 -3.64 -2.99 -10.99
CA ASP A 64 -3.02 -2.05 -10.05
C ASP A 64 -2.53 -2.73 -8.75
N ILE A 65 -3.09 -3.90 -8.43
CA ILE A 65 -2.69 -4.72 -7.27
C ILE A 65 -1.35 -5.45 -7.49
N PHE A 66 -0.78 -5.42 -8.70
CA PHE A 66 0.48 -6.07 -9.03
C PHE A 66 1.50 -4.99 -9.44
N PRO A 67 2.25 -4.41 -8.47
CA PRO A 67 3.37 -3.53 -8.75
C PRO A 67 4.70 -4.32 -8.76
N PRO A 68 5.07 -4.99 -9.89
CA PRO A 68 6.28 -5.81 -9.95
C PRO A 68 7.56 -5.00 -9.73
N PHE A 69 7.48 -3.69 -9.96
CA PHE A 69 8.59 -2.77 -9.93
C PHE A 69 8.46 -1.68 -8.86
N SER A 70 7.85 -2.04 -7.71
CA SER A 70 7.53 -1.11 -6.62
C SER A 70 6.49 -0.05 -7.04
N ALA A 71 6.19 0.90 -6.15
CA ALA A 71 5.20 1.95 -6.39
C ALA A 71 5.64 3.27 -5.74
N GLY A 72 5.06 4.38 -6.21
CA GLY A 72 5.32 5.72 -5.67
C GLY A 72 6.70 6.26 -6.04
N HIS A 73 7.27 7.12 -5.18
CA HIS A 73 8.55 7.79 -5.43
C HIS A 73 9.76 6.85 -5.60
N GLN A 74 9.63 5.58 -5.20
CA GLN A 74 10.67 4.56 -5.32
C GLN A 74 10.32 3.46 -6.33
N MET A 75 9.44 3.75 -7.30
CA MET A 75 9.21 2.84 -8.43
C MET A 75 10.49 2.69 -9.28
N CYS A 76 10.65 1.55 -9.93
CA CYS A 76 11.73 1.34 -10.88
C CYS A 76 11.60 2.31 -12.06
N LEU A 77 12.72 2.84 -12.54
CA LEU A 77 12.74 3.74 -13.70
C LEU A 77 12.55 3.02 -15.04
N GLY A 78 12.68 1.69 -15.06
CA GLY A 78 12.58 0.87 -16.27
C GLY A 78 11.32 0.02 -16.35
N ASP A 79 10.29 0.38 -15.58
CA ASP A 79 8.94 -0.17 -15.72
C ASP A 79 8.31 0.26 -17.06
#